data_AF-A0AA41VSW8-F1
#
_entry.id   AF-A0AA41VSW8-F1
#
_cell.length_a   1.000
_cell.length_b   1.000
_cell.length_c   1.000
_cell.angle_alpha   90.00
_cell.angle_beta   90.00
_cell.angle_gamma   90.00
#
_symmetry.space_group_name_H-M   'P 1'
#
loop_
_entity.id
_entity.type
_entity.pdbx_description
1 polymer ?
#
loop_
_entity_poly.entity_id
_entity_poly.type
_entity_poly.pdbx_seq_one_letter_code
_entity_poly.pdbx_strand_id
1 'polypeptide(L)' 'AYGIHMNGYIDRDGEKSLWIGKRSERKPTFPGMLDHLAAGGLPHGITCKENVMKECQEEAGIPRSISNG' A
#
# COMPACT_ATOMS: atom_id res chain seq x y z
N ALA A 1 12.13 1.42 13.89
CA ALA A 1 11.19 2.12 12.98
C ALA A 1 9.97 1.23 12.77
N TYR A 2 8.79 1.81 12.57
CA TYR A 2 7.55 1.08 12.30
C TYR A 2 7.03 1.44 10.91
N GLY A 3 6.17 0.60 10.35
CA GLY A 3 5.55 0.80 9.04
C GLY A 3 4.24 0.02 8.92
N ILE A 4 3.48 0.36 7.88
CA ILE A 4 2.26 -0.33 7.49
C ILE A 4 2.45 -0.96 6.12
N HIS A 5 1.80 -2.10 5.92
CA HIS A 5 1.79 -2.83 4.65
C HIS A 5 0.37 -3.33 4.41
N MET A 6 -0.15 -3.14 3.20
CA MET A 6 -1.50 -3.54 2.83
C MET A 6 -1.45 -4.48 1.63
N ASN A 7 -2.01 -5.68 1.81
CA ASN A 7 -2.25 -6.63 0.72
C ASN A 7 -3.64 -6.37 0.14
N GLY A 8 -3.73 -6.09 -1.16
CA GLY A 8 -4.99 -6.11 -1.89
C GLY A 8 -5.08 -7.39 -2.71
N TYR A 9 -6.22 -8.08 -2.63
CA TYR A 9 -6.49 -9.26 -3.43
C TYR A 9 -7.88 -9.18 -4.05
N ILE A 10 -8.06 -9.93 -5.13
CA ILE A 10 -9.34 -10.18 -5.77
C ILE A 10 -9.52 -11.69 -5.96
N ASP A 11 -10.76 -12.14 -6.03
CA ASP A 11 -11.06 -13.45 -6.58
C ASP A 11 -11.28 -13.28 -8.10
N ARG A 12 -10.47 -13.98 -8.90
CA ARG A 12 -10.50 -13.98 -10.36
C ARG A 12 -10.62 -15.42 -10.83
N ASP A 13 -11.70 -15.74 -11.54
CA ASP A 13 -11.95 -17.08 -12.09
C ASP A 13 -11.92 -18.20 -11.01
N GLY A 14 -12.34 -17.88 -9.78
CA GLY A 14 -12.34 -18.81 -8.65
C GLY A 14 -11.00 -18.92 -7.91
N GLU A 15 -9.97 -18.18 -8.34
CA GLU A 15 -8.64 -18.16 -7.72
C GLU A 15 -8.32 -16.79 -7.09
N LYS A 16 -7.57 -16.81 -5.98
CA LYS A 16 -7.11 -15.58 -5.33
C LYS A 16 -5.92 -15.00 -6.07
N SER A 17 -6.04 -13.75 -6.50
CA SER A 17 -4.98 -12.97 -7.14
C SER A 17 -4.61 -11.77 -6.28
N LEU A 18 -3.30 -11.49 -6.13
CA LEU A 18 -2.80 -10.32 -5.41
C LEU A 18 -2.49 -9.17 -6.36
N TRP A 19 -2.80 -7.96 -5.92
CA TRP A 19 -2.26 -6.75 -6.52
C TRP A 19 -0.86 -6.50 -5.96
N ILE A 20 0.12 -6.43 -6.86
CA ILE A 20 1.52 -6.20 -6.54
C ILE A 20 1.94 -4.86 -7.14
N GLY A 21 2.48 -3.97 -6.31
CA GLY A 21 3.07 -2.71 -6.75
C GLY A 21 4.44 -2.95 -7.37
N LYS A 22 4.80 -2.18 -8.40
CA LYS A 22 6.19 -2.05 -8.86
C LYS A 22 6.72 -0.68 -8.45
N ARG A 23 7.79 -0.66 -7.67
CA ARG A 23 8.38 0.58 -7.16
C ARG A 23 8.94 1.40 -8.32
N SER A 24 8.77 2.72 -8.23
CA SER A 24 9.39 3.65 -9.19
C SER A 24 10.90 3.50 -9.17
N GLU A 25 11.53 3.55 -10.34
CA GLU A 25 12.99 3.58 -10.50
C GLU A 25 13.65 4.79 -9.80
N ARG A 26 12.86 5.81 -9.43
CA ARG A 26 13.32 7.01 -8.74
C ARG A 26 13.28 6.92 -7.22
N LYS A 27 12.74 5.83 -6.63
CA LYS A 27 12.71 5.68 -5.16
C LYS A 27 14.16 5.49 -4.66
N PRO A 28 14.55 6.13 -3.54
CA PRO A 28 15.91 6.05 -3.01
C PRO A 28 16.28 4.66 -2.50
N THR A 29 15.27 3.83 -2.16
CA THR A 29 15.45 2.46 -1.69
C THR A 29 14.71 1.49 -2.59
N PHE A 30 15.38 0.40 -2.96
CA PHE A 30 14.84 -0.71 -3.76
C PHE A 30 14.09 -0.25 -5.04
N PRO A 31 14.73 0.52 -5.93
CA PRO A 31 14.13 0.95 -7.19
C PRO A 31 13.78 -0.25 -8.08
N GLY A 32 12.63 -0.20 -8.76
CA GLY A 32 12.18 -1.23 -9.71
C GLY A 32 11.71 -2.57 -9.10
N MET A 33 11.87 -2.76 -7.79
CA MET A 33 11.47 -3.98 -7.08
C MET A 33 9.94 -4.08 -6.91
N LEU A 34 9.45 -5.30 -6.68
CA LEU A 34 8.05 -5.56 -6.34
C LEU A 34 7.76 -5.15 -4.88
N ASP A 35 6.53 -4.72 -4.63
CA ASP A 35 6.06 -4.28 -3.32
C ASP A 35 4.59 -4.66 -3.11
N HIS A 36 4.10 -4.44 -1.90
CA HIS A 36 2.69 -4.54 -1.56
C HIS A 36 1.85 -3.54 -2.35
N LEU A 37 0.53 -3.69 -2.31
CA LEU A 37 -0.37 -2.74 -2.97
C LEU A 37 -0.20 -1.30 -2.44
N ALA A 38 0.00 -1.16 -1.13
CA ALA A 38 0.43 0.08 -0.50
C ALA A 38 1.33 -0.23 0.71
N ALA A 39 2.40 0.53 0.89
CA ALA A 39 3.29 0.39 2.04
C ALA A 39 3.99 1.70 2.41
N GLY A 40 4.19 1.94 3.69
CA GLY A 40 4.85 3.16 4.14
C GLY A 40 5.38 3.08 5.56
N GLY A 41 6.38 3.91 5.86
CA GLY A 41 6.80 4.11 7.25
C GLY A 41 5.66 4.71 8.06
N LEU A 42 5.63 4.47 9.38
CA LEU A 42 4.65 5.04 10.30
C LEU A 42 5.24 6.32 10.94
N PRO A 43 4.79 7.52 10.53
CA PRO A 43 5.23 8.77 11.14
C PRO A 43 4.82 8.88 12.61
N HIS A 44 5.45 9.79 13.34
CA HIS A 44 5.02 10.14 14.68
C HIS A 44 3.70 10.94 14.63
N GLY A 45 2.78 10.69 15.58
CA GLY A 45 1.54 11.46 15.72
C GLY A 45 0.38 11.04 14.81
N ILE A 46 0.54 10.00 13.99
CA ILE A 46 -0.51 9.44 13.12
C ILE A 46 -0.80 7.98 13.52
N THR A 47 -2.07 7.60 13.51
CA THR A 47 -2.46 6.22 13.81
C THR A 47 -2.14 5.30 12.64
N CYS A 48 -1.98 4.00 12.89
CA CYS A 48 -1.77 3.02 11.80
C CYS A 48 -2.89 3.07 10.75
N LYS A 49 -4.14 3.25 11.18
CA LYS A 49 -5.31 3.34 10.28
C LYS A 49 -5.24 4.57 9.39
N GLU A 50 -4.94 5.73 9.96
CA GLU A 50 -4.80 6.98 9.20
C GLU A 50 -3.62 6.91 8.22
N ASN A 51 -2.51 6.27 8.63
CA ASN A 51 -1.35 6.06 7.77
C ASN A 51 -1.66 5.10 6.60
N VAL A 52 -2.36 3.99 6.85
CA VAL A 52 -2.82 3.09 5.77
C VAL A 52 -3.71 3.84 4.78
N MET A 53 -4.68 4.62 5.24
CA MET A 53 -5.56 5.40 4.35
C MET A 53 -4.79 6.40 3.49
N LYS A 54 -3.79 7.09 4.08
CA LYS A 54 -2.90 8.01 3.36
C LYS A 54 -2.08 7.28 2.29
N GLU A 55 -1.37 6.21 2.65
CA GLU A 55 -0.50 5.47 1.71
C GLU A 55 -1.32 4.78 0.60
N CYS A 56 -2.52 4.26 0.92
CA CYS A 56 -3.46 3.74 -0.08
C CYS A 56 -3.79 4.78 -1.17
N GLN A 57 -4.00 6.04 -0.77
CA GLN A 57 -4.30 7.12 -1.70
C GLN A 57 -3.07 7.53 -2.51
N GLU A 58 -1.91 7.67 -1.86
CA GLU A 58 -0.67 8.16 -2.49
C GLU A 58 -0.03 7.13 -3.43
N GLU A 59 -0.02 5.84 -3.08
CA GLU A 59 0.70 4.81 -3.82
C GLU A 59 -0.20 3.98 -4.75
N ALA A 60 -1.46 3.77 -4.38
CA ALA A 60 -2.41 2.95 -5.14
C ALA A 60 -3.60 3.72 -5.73
N GLY A 61 -3.73 5.03 -5.44
CA GLY A 61 -4.86 5.83 -5.89
C GLY A 61 -6.20 5.43 -5.26
N ILE A 62 -6.18 4.66 -4.16
CA ILE A 62 -7.38 4.15 -3.49
C ILE A 62 -7.97 5.26 -2.61
N PRO A 63 -9.20 5.73 -2.87
CA PRO A 63 -9.78 6.83 -2.12
C PRO A 63 -10.15 6.43 -0.69
N ARG A 64 -10.07 7.40 0.23
CA ARG A 64 -10.44 7.23 1.65
C ARG A 64 -11.84 6.69 1.88
N SER A 65 -12.77 6.99 0.98
CA SER A 65 -14.15 6.50 1.03
C SER A 65 -14.26 4.98 1.03
N ILE A 66 -13.25 4.25 0.53
CA ILE A 66 -13.22 2.78 0.50
C ILE A 66 -12.07 2.16 1.31
N SER A 67 -11.19 2.97 1.92
CA SER A 67 -10.07 2.49 2.74
C SER A 67 -10.24 2.72 4.25
N ASN A 68 -11.40 3.21 4.70
CA ASN A 68 -11.69 3.49 6.12
C ASN A 68 -12.18 2.27 6.93
N GLY A 69 -11.82 1.05 6.49
CA GLY A 69 -12.18 -0.22 7.16
C GLY A 69 -11.72 -0.31 8.61
#